data_AF-A0A529PTT0-F1
#
_entry.id   AF-A0A529PTT0-F1
#
_cell.length_a   1.000
_cell.length_b   1.000
_cell.length_c   1.000
_cell.angle_alpha   90.00
_cell.angle_beta   90.00
_cell.angle_gamma   90.00
#
_symmetry.space_group_name_H-M   'P 1'
#
loop_
_entity.id
_entity.type
_entity.pdbx_description
1 polymer ?
#
loop_
_entity_poly.entity_id
_entity_poly.type
_entity_poly.pdbx_seq_one_letter_code
_entity_poly.pdbx_strand_id
1 'polypeptide(L)' 'TPSTTATFDNEAFYYISQTRKRYVAFDNPHIIDQHVLAVYFGADGRVTQIANYGLKDGKIFDFISRTTPTGGKDQN' A
#
# COMPACT_ATOMS: atom_id res chain seq x y z
N THR A 1 -13.56 -7.42 0.03
CA THR A 1 -12.89 -8.18 1.10
C THR A 1 -11.41 -7.84 1.06
N PRO A 2 -10.77 -7.44 2.18
CA PRO A 2 -9.34 -7.12 2.19
C PRO A 2 -8.51 -8.38 1.89
N SER A 3 -7.38 -8.21 1.21
CA SER A 3 -6.56 -9.34 0.77
C SER A 3 -5.50 -9.78 1.80
N THR A 4 -5.14 -8.93 2.77
CA THR A 4 -4.24 -9.27 3.89
C THR A 4 -4.38 -8.24 5.02
N THR A 5 -4.35 -8.68 6.28
CA THR A 5 -4.20 -7.84 7.48
C THR A 5 -2.77 -8.00 8.02
N ALA A 6 -2.07 -6.89 8.31
CA ALA A 6 -0.76 -6.97 8.99
C ALA A 6 -0.93 -6.76 10.48
N THR A 7 -0.39 -7.67 11.29
CA THR A 7 -0.50 -7.70 12.76
C THR A 7 0.65 -6.96 13.41
N PHE A 8 0.73 -5.64 13.23
CA PHE A 8 1.49 -4.77 14.14
C PHE A 8 0.46 -3.89 14.86
N ASP A 9 0.75 -3.47 16.09
CA ASP A 9 -0.18 -2.89 17.08
C ASP A 9 -1.01 -1.66 16.65
N ASN A 10 -0.90 -1.23 15.37
CA ASN A 10 -1.83 -0.36 14.67
C ASN A 10 -2.38 -1.09 13.43
N GLU A 11 -3.65 -1.49 13.48
CA GLU A 11 -4.32 -2.20 12.40
C GLU A 11 -4.12 -1.48 11.05
N ALA A 12 -3.57 -2.17 10.07
CA ALA A 12 -3.40 -1.69 8.71
C ALA A 12 -4.04 -2.68 7.73
N PHE A 13 -4.86 -2.16 6.81
CA PHE A 13 -5.51 -2.96 5.77
C PHE A 13 -4.80 -2.74 4.44
N TYR A 14 -4.51 -3.85 3.75
CA TYR A 14 -3.88 -3.84 2.45
C TYR A 14 -4.84 -4.34 1.37
N TYR A 15 -5.00 -3.55 0.32
CA TYR A 15 -5.67 -3.94 -0.92
C TYR A 15 -4.63 -4.01 -2.03
N ILE A 16 -4.36 -5.21 -2.52
CA ILE A 16 -3.32 -5.46 -3.52
C ILE A 16 -3.98 -5.93 -4.81
N SER A 17 -3.79 -5.18 -5.89
CA SER A 17 -4.15 -5.56 -7.25
C SER A 17 -2.88 -5.81 -8.05
N GLN A 18 -2.86 -6.88 -8.83
CA GLN A 18 -1.70 -7.28 -9.61
C GLN A 18 -2.11 -7.81 -10.99
N THR A 19 -1.54 -7.25 -12.04
CA THR A 19 -1.69 -7.76 -13.40
C THR A 19 -0.44 -8.49 -13.83
N ARG A 20 -0.60 -9.77 -14.21
CA ARG A 20 0.46 -10.60 -14.75
C ARG A 20 0.27 -10.78 -16.24
N LYS A 21 1.35 -10.68 -17.00
CA LYS A 21 1.36 -10.93 -18.44
C LYS A 21 2.40 -11.97 -18.79
N ARG A 22 2.04 -12.80 -19.75
CA ARG A 22 2.91 -13.77 -20.41
C ARG A 22 2.84 -13.46 -21.90
N TYR A 23 3.97 -13.12 -22.50
CA TYR A 23 4.00 -12.64 -23.89
C TYR A 23 3.91 -13.79 -24.91
N VAL A 24 4.40 -14.97 -24.53
CA VAL A 24 4.37 -16.21 -25.34
C VAL A 24 4.09 -17.41 -24.44
N ALA A 25 3.53 -18.49 -25.00
CA ALA A 25 2.98 -19.60 -24.20
C ALA A 25 3.98 -20.28 -23.25
N PHE A 26 5.27 -20.29 -23.62
CA PHE A 26 6.36 -20.90 -22.87
C PHE A 26 7.11 -19.94 -21.92
N ASP A 27 6.76 -18.65 -21.93
CA ASP A 27 7.40 -17.66 -21.05
C ASP A 27 6.80 -17.70 -19.64
N ASN A 28 7.60 -17.31 -18.64
CA ASN A 28 7.11 -17.16 -17.28
C ASN A 28 6.19 -15.92 -17.18
N PRO A 29 5.15 -15.95 -16.34
CA PRO A 29 4.31 -14.78 -16.13
C PRO A 29 5.10 -13.71 -15.35
N HIS A 30 5.19 -12.51 -15.93
CA HIS A 30 5.83 -11.34 -15.31
C HIS A 30 4.78 -10.37 -14.82
N ILE A 31 5.07 -9.66 -13.72
CA ILE A 31 4.23 -8.58 -13.20
C ILE A 31 4.43 -7.37 -14.11
N ILE A 32 3.37 -6.95 -14.79
CA ILE A 32 3.43 -5.74 -15.63
C ILE A 32 2.83 -4.52 -14.94
N ASP A 33 1.99 -4.76 -13.94
CA ASP A 33 1.35 -3.72 -13.16
C ASP A 33 1.01 -4.25 -11.76
N GLN A 34 1.18 -3.40 -10.77
CA GLN A 34 0.83 -3.68 -9.39
C GLN A 34 0.41 -2.38 -8.72
N HIS A 35 -0.67 -2.44 -7.95
CA HIS A 35 -1.16 -1.36 -7.13
C HIS A 35 -1.40 -1.89 -5.70
N VAL A 36 -0.88 -1.17 -4.71
CA VAL A 36 -1.06 -1.48 -3.30
C VAL A 36 -1.64 -0.26 -2.61
N LEU A 37 -2.84 -0.41 -2.07
CA LEU A 37 -3.47 0.57 -1.20
C LEU A 37 -3.31 0.10 0.24
N ALA A 38 -2.61 0.90 1.05
CA ALA A 38 -2.49 0.68 2.48
C ALA A 38 -3.33 1.72 3.23
N VAL A 39 -4.20 1.24 4.11
CA VAL A 39 -5.05 2.07 4.99
C VAL A 39 -4.62 1.81 6.42
N TYR A 40 -4.18 2.86 7.11
CA TYR A 40 -3.74 2.79 8.50
C TYR A 40 -4.83 3.33 9.41
N PHE A 41 -5.10 2.62 10.50
CA PHE A 41 -6.08 3.00 11.50
C PHE A 41 -5.40 3.47 12.79
N GLY A 42 -6.01 4.48 13.44
CA GLY A 42 -5.66 4.88 14.79
C GLY A 42 -6.30 3.98 15.84
N ALA A 43 -5.95 4.17 17.10
CA ALA A 43 -6.49 3.39 18.22
C ALA A 43 -8.02 3.53 18.40
N ASP A 44 -8.64 4.56 17.82
CA ASP A 44 -10.08 4.77 17.80
C ASP A 44 -10.78 4.13 16.58
N GLY A 45 -10.04 3.37 15.76
CA GLY A 45 -10.52 2.71 14.56
C GLY A 45 -10.77 3.66 13.38
N ARG A 46 -10.36 4.93 13.47
CA ARG A 46 -10.49 5.89 12.37
C ARG A 46 -9.26 5.86 11.46
N VAL A 47 -9.47 6.17 10.18
CA VAL A 47 -8.38 6.25 9.19
C VAL A 47 -7.47 7.43 9.52
N THR A 48 -6.19 7.15 9.73
CA THR A 48 -5.16 8.17 10.01
C THR A 48 -4.29 8.44 8.79
N GLN A 49 -4.08 7.43 7.94
CA GLN A 49 -3.26 7.55 6.74
C GLN A 49 -3.74 6.61 5.63
N ILE A 50 -3.62 7.09 4.39
CA ILE A 50 -3.78 6.29 3.18
C ILE A 50 -2.51 6.44 2.34
N ALA A 51 -1.89 5.32 1.99
CA ALA A 51 -0.73 5.27 1.11
C ALA A 51 -1.06 4.45 -0.15
N ASN A 52 -0.63 4.95 -1.31
CA ASN A 52 -0.82 4.29 -2.59
C ASN A 52 0.54 4.00 -3.21
N TYR A 53 0.87 2.72 -3.28
CA TYR A 53 2.06 2.25 -3.96
C TYR A 53 1.69 1.64 -5.30
N GLY A 54 2.60 1.75 -6.24
CA GLY A 54 2.46 1.07 -7.53
C GLY A 54 3.81 0.64 -8.08
N LEU A 55 3.80 0.03 -9.25
CA LEU A 55 5.03 -0.36 -9.94
C LEU A 55 5.61 0.84 -10.70
N LYS A 56 6.84 1.26 -10.38
CA LYS A 56 7.65 2.12 -11.24
C LYS A 56 8.96 1.39 -11.54
N ASP A 57 9.22 1.11 -12.81
CA ASP A 57 10.44 0.44 -13.28
C ASP A 57 10.71 -0.91 -12.55
N GLY A 58 9.66 -1.65 -12.19
CA GLY A 58 9.78 -2.94 -11.49
C GLY A 58 10.03 -2.83 -9.98
N LYS A 59 10.08 -1.62 -9.42
CA LYS A 59 10.17 -1.37 -7.97
C LYS A 59 8.87 -0.77 -7.46
N ILE A 60 8.49 -1.13 -6.24
CA ILE A 60 7.34 -0.52 -5.56
C ILE A 60 7.71 0.95 -5.27
N PHE A 61 6.94 1.86 -5.82
CA PHE A 61 7.11 3.31 -5.68
C PHE A 61 5.90 3.90 -4.95
N ASP A 62 6.12 4.82 -4.02
CA ASP A 62 5.05 5.55 -3.33
C ASP A 62 4.58 6.71 -4.21
N PHE A 63 3.35 6.63 -4.71
CA PHE A 63 2.81 7.65 -5.61
C PHE A 63 2.31 8.87 -4.86
N ILE A 64 1.83 8.71 -3.61
CA ILE A 64 1.24 9.77 -2.80
C ILE A 64 1.39 9.40 -1.31
N SER A 65 2.48 9.83 -0.69
CA SER A 65 2.53 10.06 0.76
C SER A 65 1.85 11.40 1.04
N ARG A 66 0.55 11.39 1.36
CA ARG A 66 -0.11 12.54 1.99
C ARG A 66 -0.11 12.33 3.48
N THR A 67 1.05 12.46 4.10
CA THR A 67 1.13 12.67 5.54
C THR A 67 0.88 14.16 5.78
N THR A 68 -0.30 14.52 6.28
CA THR A 68 -0.50 15.83 6.88
C THR A 68 0.23 15.80 8.21
N PRO A 69 1.33 16.55 8.42
CA PRO A 69 1.96 16.62 9.73
C PRO A 69 0.94 17.19 10.70
N THR A 70 0.53 16.42 11.71
CA THR A 70 -0.26 16.96 12.80
C THR A 70 0.65 17.89 13.59
N GLY A 71 0.39 19.20 13.53
CA GLY A 71 1.09 20.18 14.35
C GLY A 71 0.73 19.95 15.82
N GLY A 72 1.69 19.48 16.60
CA GLY A 72 1.56 19.39 18.06
C GLY A 72 1.86 18.01 18.62
N LYS A 73 3.14 17.70 18.78
CA LYS A 73 3.70 17.05 19.98
C LYS A 73 5.22 16.99 19.90
N ASP A 74 5.81 18.19 19.98
CA ASP A 74 7.13 18.42 20.58
C ASP A 74 7.04 19.77 21.29
N GLN A 75 6.30 19.77 22.40
CA GLN A 75 6.47 20.70 23.50
C GLN A 75 6.42 19.85 24.78
N ASN A 76 7.56 19.22 25.08
CA ASN A 76 8.27 19.32 26.37
C ASN A 76 9.48 18.39 26.36
#